data_AF-A0A6P2BQV8-F1
#
_entry.id   AF-A0A6P2BQV8-F1
#
_cell.length_a   1.000
_cell.length_b   1.000
_cell.length_c   1.000
_cell.angle_alpha   90.00
_cell.angle_beta   90.00
_cell.angle_gamma   90.00
#
_symmetry.space_group_name_H-M   'P 1'
#
loop_
_entity.id
_entity.type
_entity.pdbx_description
1 polymer ?
#
loop_
_entity_poly.entity_id
_entity_poly.type
_entity_poly.pdbx_seq_one_letter_code
_entity_poly.pdbx_strand_id
1 'polypeptide(L)'
;MPEQTADLVALLPLAPGVYRFRDAEGRVLYLGRAVSLRRRVASYWGDLAGRAHLAPMVARVARVEAVVCDSAHEAAWLERNLLQASKPPWNRAPDGGQEVEVWIRLGDSDRTPSLAVVHERAAAGRHFGPYLGGRQVRLAVAGLCRVLPLKSCRR
;
A
#
# COMPACT_ATOMS: atom_id res chain seq x y z
N MET A 1 22.47 1.42 22.39
CA MET A 1 21.49 0.78 21.47
C MET A 1 20.94 1.66 20.33
N PRO A 2 21.12 3.01 20.26
CA PRO A 2 20.63 3.77 19.09
C PRO A 2 21.56 3.69 17.85
N GLU A 3 22.86 3.46 18.04
CA GLU A 3 23.86 3.48 16.96
C GLU A 3 23.69 2.34 15.94
N GLN A 4 23.47 1.11 16.43
CA GLN A 4 23.26 -0.08 15.58
C GLN A 4 22.02 0.04 14.67
N THR A 5 21.00 0.77 15.12
CA THR A 5 19.77 0.95 14.35
C THR A 5 19.93 2.02 13.27
N ALA A 6 20.74 3.06 13.52
CA ALA A 6 21.01 4.11 12.54
C ALA A 6 21.76 3.56 11.31
N ASP A 7 22.74 2.67 11.53
CA ASP A 7 23.49 2.02 10.45
C ASP A 7 22.60 1.12 9.58
N LEU A 8 21.67 0.38 10.21
CA LEU A 8 20.70 -0.46 9.49
C LEU A 8 19.75 0.36 8.63
N VAL A 9 19.34 1.55 9.08
CA VAL A 9 18.48 2.45 8.29
C VAL A 9 19.24 3.00 7.08
N ALA A 10 20.52 3.33 7.22
CA ALA A 10 21.34 3.85 6.13
C ALA A 10 21.47 2.84 4.96
N LEU A 11 21.46 1.54 5.25
CA LEU A 11 21.54 0.47 4.26
C LEU A 11 20.25 0.25 3.46
N LEU A 12 19.11 0.75 3.93
CA LEU A 12 17.85 0.60 3.19
C LEU A 12 17.90 1.36 1.86
N PRO A 13 17.25 0.85 0.79
CA PRO A 13 17.25 1.53 -0.51
C PRO A 13 16.28 2.73 -0.53
N LEU A 14 16.52 3.63 -1.47
CA LEU A 14 15.59 4.70 -1.86
C LEU A 14 14.58 4.17 -2.89
N ALA A 15 13.88 3.10 -2.52
CA ALA A 15 12.94 2.39 -3.37
C ALA A 15 11.60 2.17 -2.64
N PRO A 16 10.49 1.95 -3.38
CA PRO A 16 9.24 1.56 -2.77
C PRO A 16 9.34 0.17 -2.14
N GLY A 17 8.53 -0.07 -1.12
CA GLY A 17 8.52 -1.35 -0.43
C GLY A 17 7.76 -1.35 0.88
N VAL A 18 7.83 -2.47 1.57
CA VAL A 18 7.21 -2.68 2.89
C VAL A 18 8.30 -2.93 3.92
N TYR A 19 8.20 -2.29 5.09
CA TYR A 19 9.09 -2.49 6.22
C TYR A 19 8.35 -3.10 7.42
N ARG A 20 9.10 -3.81 8.27
CA ARG A 20 8.64 -4.37 9.54
C ARG A 20 9.61 -4.01 10.65
N PHE A 21 9.05 -3.66 11.80
CA PHE A 21 9.80 -3.50 13.04
C PHE A 21 9.55 -4.70 13.93
N ARG A 22 10.63 -5.27 14.46
CA ARG A 22 10.58 -6.40 15.38
C ARG A 22 11.22 -6.07 16.71
N ASP A 23 10.71 -6.66 17.78
CA ASP A 23 11.38 -6.67 19.08
C ASP A 23 12.51 -7.69 19.14
N ALA A 24 13.20 -7.75 20.29
CA ALA A 24 14.33 -8.64 20.52
C ALA A 24 13.93 -10.13 20.45
N GLU A 25 12.67 -10.44 20.72
CA GLU A 25 12.11 -11.80 20.60
C GLU A 25 11.66 -12.13 19.17
N GLY A 26 11.84 -11.20 18.21
CA GLY A 26 11.50 -11.39 16.80
C GLY A 26 10.02 -11.19 16.48
N ARG A 27 9.20 -10.72 17.42
CA ARG A 27 7.76 -10.45 17.19
C ARG A 27 7.61 -9.18 16.36
N VAL A 28 6.69 -9.18 15.39
CA VAL A 28 6.39 -7.99 14.59
C VAL A 28 5.60 -7.01 15.45
N LEU A 29 6.19 -5.85 15.71
CA LEU A 29 5.57 -4.75 16.46
C LEU A 29 4.71 -3.88 15.54
N TYR A 30 5.25 -3.56 14.37
CA TYR A 30 4.66 -2.63 13.40
C TYR A 30 5.09 -3.01 11.99
N LEU A 31 4.24 -2.76 11.00
CA LEU A 31 4.57 -2.84 9.59
C LEU A 31 3.98 -1.67 8.82
N GLY A 32 4.64 -1.25 7.75
CA GLY A 32 4.12 -0.18 6.89
C GLY A 32 4.75 -0.17 5.52
N ARG A 33 4.14 0.53 4.58
CA ARG A 33 4.69 0.77 3.24
C ARG A 33 5.37 2.14 3.10
N ALA A 34 6.26 2.23 2.12
CA ALA A 34 6.96 3.45 1.76
C ALA A 34 7.14 3.55 0.25
N VAL A 35 7.18 4.79 -0.26
CA VAL A 35 7.73 5.08 -1.61
C VAL A 35 9.27 5.14 -1.61
N SER A 36 9.85 5.34 -0.44
CA SER A 36 11.30 5.31 -0.20
C SER A 36 11.52 4.72 1.19
N LEU A 37 11.93 3.46 1.26
CA LEU A 37 12.18 2.72 2.50
C LEU A 37 13.11 3.48 3.44
N ARG A 38 14.27 3.93 2.97
CA ARG A 38 15.25 4.68 3.80
C ARG A 38 14.63 5.90 4.48
N ARG A 39 14.06 6.83 3.70
CA ARG A 39 13.43 8.05 4.24
C ARG A 39 12.31 7.76 5.23
N ARG A 40 11.44 6.79 4.89
CA ARG A 40 10.28 6.47 5.73
C ARG A 40 10.71 5.85 7.05
N VAL A 41 11.64 4.89 7.02
CA VAL A 41 12.14 4.24 8.23
C VAL A 41 12.92 5.23 9.08
N ALA A 42 13.80 6.05 8.50
CA ALA A 42 14.54 7.10 9.22
C ALA A 42 13.63 8.05 10.00
N SER A 43 12.44 8.36 9.46
CA SER A 43 11.46 9.25 10.12
C SER A 43 10.95 8.75 11.48
N TYR A 44 11.19 7.50 11.85
CA TYR A 44 10.80 6.98 13.17
C TYR A 44 11.80 7.34 14.28
N TRP A 45 13.05 7.64 13.92
CA TRP A 45 14.09 8.07 14.86
C TRP A 45 14.33 9.60 14.82
N GLY A 46 13.53 10.33 14.04
CA GLY A 46 13.47 11.80 14.04
C GLY A 46 12.20 12.32 14.69
N ASP A 47 11.74 13.49 14.25
CA ASP A 47 10.43 14.02 14.67
C ASP A 47 9.29 13.13 14.16
N LEU A 48 8.55 12.53 15.09
CA LEU A 48 7.44 11.63 14.80
C LEU A 48 6.22 12.35 14.23
N ALA A 49 6.16 13.69 14.21
CA ALA A 49 5.19 14.53 13.51
C ALA A 49 3.74 14.02 13.63
N GLY A 50 3.16 14.12 14.83
CA GLY A 50 1.79 13.65 15.12
C GLY A 50 1.67 12.14 15.38
N ARG A 51 2.77 11.38 15.31
CA ARG A 51 2.83 9.95 15.65
C ARG A 51 3.55 9.67 16.96
N ALA A 52 3.49 10.60 17.92
CA ALA A 52 4.17 10.47 19.22
C ALA A 52 3.80 9.19 19.99
N HIS A 53 2.57 8.68 19.82
CA HIS A 53 2.14 7.39 20.35
C HIS A 53 2.98 6.18 19.92
N LEU A 54 3.79 6.32 18.85
CA LEU A 54 4.70 5.28 18.37
C LEU A 54 6.06 5.31 19.07
N ALA A 55 6.40 6.35 19.84
CA ALA A 55 7.70 6.45 20.52
C ALA A 55 8.01 5.25 21.43
N PRO A 56 7.06 4.71 22.25
CA PRO A 56 7.32 3.53 23.07
C PRO A 56 7.59 2.27 22.23
N MET A 57 6.99 2.17 21.04
CA MET A 57 7.26 1.09 20.11
C MET A 57 8.64 1.21 19.48
N VAL A 58 9.04 2.42 19.06
CA VAL A 58 10.36 2.70 18.49
C VAL A 58 11.47 2.30 19.46
N ALA A 59 11.29 2.60 20.76
CA ALA A 59 12.25 2.20 21.80
C ALA A 59 12.41 0.68 21.96
N ARG A 60 11.46 -0.13 21.49
CA ARG A 60 11.47 -1.60 21.56
C ARG A 60 11.97 -2.26 20.28
N VAL A 61 12.26 -1.49 19.23
CA VAL A 61 12.71 -2.05 17.95
C VAL A 61 14.14 -2.56 18.09
N ALA A 62 14.30 -3.87 17.93
CA ALA A 62 15.60 -4.53 17.88
C ALA A 62 16.05 -4.83 16.45
N ARG A 63 15.10 -4.96 15.50
CA ARG A 63 15.40 -5.27 14.10
C ARG A 63 14.44 -4.56 13.14
N VAL A 64 15.01 -4.09 12.04
CA VAL A 64 14.27 -3.59 10.87
C VAL A 64 14.41 -4.59 9.72
N GLU A 65 13.30 -4.98 9.13
CA GLU A 65 13.26 -5.79 7.90
C GLU A 65 12.54 -5.00 6.82
N ALA A 66 12.95 -5.19 5.56
CA ALA A 66 12.26 -4.59 4.43
C ALA A 66 12.22 -5.54 3.22
N VAL A 67 11.15 -5.41 2.44
CA VAL A 67 11.00 -6.03 1.12
C VAL A 67 10.84 -4.90 0.12
N VAL A 68 11.74 -4.85 -0.86
CA VAL A 68 11.66 -3.89 -1.97
C VAL A 68 10.58 -4.34 -2.94
N CYS A 69 9.83 -3.39 -3.47
CA CYS A 69 8.84 -3.60 -4.50
C CYS A 69 9.21 -2.79 -5.75
N ASP A 70 8.71 -3.19 -6.90
CA ASP A 70 8.90 -2.50 -8.18
C ASP A 70 8.06 -1.23 -8.25
N SER A 71 6.99 -1.14 -7.47
CA SER A 71 6.11 0.04 -7.45
C SER A 71 5.49 0.31 -6.08
N ALA A 72 5.01 1.55 -5.91
CA ALA A 72 4.20 1.91 -4.74
C ALA A 72 2.88 1.12 -4.66
N HIS A 73 2.34 0.68 -5.81
CA HIS A 73 1.12 -0.11 -5.87
C HIS A 73 1.35 -1.54 -5.37
N GLU A 74 2.45 -2.16 -5.79
CA GLU A 74 2.87 -3.46 -5.28
C GLU A 74 3.14 -3.41 -3.78
N ALA A 75 3.83 -2.36 -3.30
CA ALA A 75 4.06 -2.16 -1.87
C ALA A 75 2.74 -2.04 -1.08
N ALA A 76 1.70 -1.43 -1.65
CA ALA A 76 0.37 -1.34 -1.04
C ALA A 76 -0.31 -2.72 -0.94
N TRP A 77 -0.20 -3.53 -1.99
CA TRP A 77 -0.71 -4.91 -1.97
C TRP A 77 -0.02 -5.77 -0.93
N LEU A 78 1.31 -5.72 -0.91
CA LEU A 78 2.10 -6.49 0.03
C LEU A 78 1.78 -6.06 1.48
N GLU A 79 1.71 -4.76 1.76
CA GLU A 79 1.35 -4.24 3.08
C GLU A 79 -0.02 -4.75 3.53
N ARG A 80 -1.05 -4.62 2.68
CA ARG A 80 -2.40 -5.07 2.98
C ARG A 80 -2.43 -6.54 3.37
N ASN A 81 -1.81 -7.40 2.55
CA ASN A 81 -1.80 -8.85 2.78
C ASN A 81 -1.08 -9.18 4.10
N LEU A 82 0.01 -8.48 4.41
CA LEU A 82 0.76 -8.68 5.65
C LEU A 82 0.02 -8.17 6.89
N LEU A 83 -0.68 -7.04 6.79
CA LEU A 83 -1.53 -6.54 7.87
C LEU A 83 -2.65 -7.52 8.19
N GLN A 84 -3.30 -8.07 7.17
CA GLN A 84 -4.35 -9.08 7.32
C GLN A 84 -3.83 -10.35 7.99
N ALA A 85 -2.63 -10.80 7.61
CA ALA A 85 -2.02 -12.02 8.14
C ALA A 85 -1.46 -11.88 9.57
N SER A 86 -0.80 -10.76 9.88
CA SER A 86 0.01 -10.63 11.11
C SER A 86 -0.58 -9.73 12.20
N LYS A 87 -1.50 -8.82 11.85
CA LYS A 87 -2.17 -7.88 12.77
C LYS A 87 -1.26 -7.31 13.87
N PRO A 88 -0.17 -6.60 13.53
CA PRO A 88 0.80 -6.16 14.52
C PRO A 88 0.17 -5.23 15.56
N PRO A 89 0.60 -5.28 16.83
CA PRO A 89 -0.06 -4.60 17.94
C PRO A 89 -0.05 -3.08 17.83
N TRP A 90 0.94 -2.49 17.15
CA TRP A 90 1.05 -1.04 16.99
C TRP A 90 0.47 -0.51 15.68
N ASN A 91 0.03 -1.40 14.78
CA ASN A 91 -0.76 -0.99 13.64
C ASN A 91 -2.19 -0.76 14.13
N ARG A 92 -2.60 0.51 14.22
CA ARG A 92 -4.03 0.81 14.40
C ARG A 92 -4.80 0.16 13.25
N ALA A 93 -5.95 -0.43 13.58
CA ALA A 93 -6.94 -0.70 12.55
C ALA A 93 -7.22 0.64 11.86
N PRO A 94 -7.13 0.74 10.52
CA PRO A 94 -7.51 1.98 9.86
C PRO A 94 -8.99 2.21 10.16
N ASP A 95 -9.30 3.25 10.93
CA ASP A 95 -10.68 3.70 11.26
C ASP A 95 -11.46 4.21 10.01
N GLY A 96 -10.95 3.92 8.81
CA GLY A 96 -11.46 4.44 7.56
C GLY A 96 -10.65 3.89 6.39
N GLY A 97 -10.98 2.65 6.01
CA GLY A 97 -10.65 2.08 4.70
C GLY A 97 -9.28 1.42 4.61
N GLN A 98 -9.23 0.10 4.86
CA GLN A 98 -8.35 -0.73 4.04
C GLN A 98 -8.60 -0.36 2.58
N GLU A 99 -7.53 -0.21 1.79
CA GLU A 99 -7.67 0.10 0.37
C GLU A 99 -8.59 -0.94 -0.25
N VAL A 100 -9.78 -0.51 -0.67
CA VAL A 100 -10.81 -1.39 -1.22
C VAL A 100 -10.36 -1.81 -2.61
N GLU A 101 -10.45 -3.12 -2.85
CA GLU A 101 -10.19 -3.69 -4.16
C GLU A 101 -11.25 -3.22 -5.16
N VAL A 102 -10.77 -2.75 -6.31
CA VAL A 102 -11.61 -2.32 -7.43
C VAL A 102 -11.07 -2.86 -8.73
N TRP A 103 -11.98 -3.15 -9.65
CA TRP A 103 -11.68 -3.75 -10.92
C TRP A 103 -12.16 -2.82 -12.02
N ILE A 104 -11.46 -2.85 -13.16
CA ILE A 104 -11.90 -2.16 -14.37
C ILE A 104 -12.57 -3.21 -15.25
N ARG A 105 -13.87 -3.08 -15.47
CA ARG A 105 -14.62 -3.91 -16.43
C ARG A 105 -14.63 -3.23 -17.79
N LEU A 106 -14.27 -3.99 -18.82
CA LEU A 106 -14.46 -3.64 -20.21
C LEU A 106 -15.82 -4.17 -20.68
N GLY A 107 -16.63 -3.30 -21.26
CA GLY A 107 -17.92 -3.68 -21.83
C GLY A 107 -17.76 -4.42 -23.16
N ASP A 108 -18.56 -5.45 -23.37
CA ASP A 108 -18.46 -6.40 -24.50
C ASP A 108 -19.17 -5.90 -25.78
N SER A 109 -19.47 -4.60 -25.92
CA SER A 109 -20.15 -4.08 -27.11
C SER A 109 -19.16 -3.75 -28.23
N ASP A 110 -19.21 -4.52 -29.33
CA ASP A 110 -18.37 -4.32 -30.52
C ASP A 110 -18.52 -2.95 -31.18
N ARG A 111 -19.66 -2.27 -30.97
CA ARG A 111 -19.95 -0.98 -31.61
C ARG A 111 -19.45 0.22 -30.80
N THR A 112 -19.40 0.11 -29.48
CA THR A 112 -18.83 1.16 -28.62
C THR A 112 -18.27 0.54 -27.32
N PRO A 113 -16.95 0.29 -27.25
CA PRO A 113 -16.33 -0.22 -26.04
C PRO A 113 -16.50 0.77 -24.88
N SER A 114 -16.65 0.24 -23.68
CA SER A 114 -16.88 1.03 -22.48
C SER A 114 -16.05 0.55 -21.30
N LEU A 115 -15.70 1.46 -20.39
CA LEU A 115 -14.99 1.12 -19.16
C LEU A 115 -15.84 1.49 -17.94
N ALA A 116 -15.81 0.61 -16.94
CA ALA A 116 -16.51 0.78 -15.67
C ALA A 116 -15.61 0.40 -14.49
N VAL A 117 -15.66 1.15 -13.40
CA VAL A 117 -15.05 0.75 -12.13
C VAL A 117 -16.08 -0.03 -11.32
N VAL A 118 -15.75 -1.27 -10.96
CA VAL A 118 -16.60 -2.19 -10.22
C VAL A 118 -15.88 -2.68 -8.96
N HIS A 119 -16.65 -3.09 -7.95
CA HIS A 119 -16.13 -3.67 -6.71
C HIS A 119 -16.21 -5.21 -6.71
N GLU A 120 -16.91 -5.78 -7.69
CA GLU A 120 -17.11 -7.21 -7.81
C GLU A 120 -16.76 -7.66 -9.22
N ARG A 121 -16.16 -8.84 -9.31
CA ARG A 121 -15.94 -9.55 -10.57
C ARG A 121 -17.25 -10.12 -11.06
N ALA A 122 -17.65 -9.81 -12.30
CA ALA A 122 -18.64 -10.64 -12.97
C ALA A 122 -18.01 -11.94 -13.50
N ALA A 123 -18.76 -13.04 -13.46
CA ALA A 123 -18.29 -14.35 -13.91
C ALA A 123 -17.85 -14.35 -15.40
N ALA A 124 -18.49 -13.51 -16.21
CA ALA A 124 -18.18 -13.31 -17.62
C ALA A 124 -17.73 -11.86 -17.90
N GLY A 125 -17.08 -11.66 -19.04
CA GLY A 125 -16.57 -10.36 -19.50
C GLY A 125 -15.14 -10.06 -19.04
N ARG A 126 -14.49 -9.11 -19.72
CA ARG A 126 -13.09 -8.78 -19.48
C ARG A 126 -12.94 -7.82 -18.30
N HIS A 127 -12.12 -8.21 -17.33
CA HIS A 127 -11.81 -7.42 -16.14
C HIS A 127 -10.30 -7.26 -15.97
N PHE A 128 -9.88 -6.10 -15.50
CA PHE A 128 -8.49 -5.78 -15.15
C PHE A 128 -8.40 -5.41 -13.67
N GLY A 129 -7.39 -5.94 -12.98
CA GLY A 129 -7.21 -5.79 -11.53
C GLY A 129 -7.07 -7.14 -10.82
N PRO A 130 -7.33 -7.21 -9.49
CA PRO A 130 -7.78 -6.12 -8.64
C PRO A 130 -6.73 -5.01 -8.48
N TYR A 131 -7.20 -3.78 -8.31
CA TYR A 131 -6.37 -2.62 -7.95
C TYR A 131 -6.79 -2.12 -6.57
N LEU A 132 -5.80 -1.75 -5.75
CA LEU A 132 -6.03 -1.00 -4.53
C LEU A 132 -6.19 0.50 -4.80
N GLY A 133 -7.24 1.10 -4.24
CA GLY A 133 -7.48 2.53 -4.29
C GLY A 133 -8.48 2.96 -5.37
N GLY A 134 -9.78 2.88 -5.03
CA GLY A 134 -10.87 3.20 -5.96
C GLY A 134 -10.82 4.60 -6.58
N ARG A 135 -10.28 5.60 -5.88
CA ARG A 135 -10.19 6.98 -6.38
C ARG A 135 -9.23 7.08 -7.56
N GLN A 136 -8.04 6.49 -7.44
CA GLN A 136 -6.98 6.53 -8.45
C GLN A 136 -7.42 5.78 -9.70
N VAL A 137 -8.07 4.63 -9.53
CA VAL A 137 -8.64 3.85 -10.63
C VAL A 137 -9.74 4.62 -11.36
N ARG A 138 -10.64 5.30 -10.63
CA ARG A 138 -11.66 6.17 -11.24
C ARG A 138 -11.04 7.31 -12.05
N LEU A 139 -9.99 7.94 -11.53
CA LEU A 139 -9.26 8.99 -12.26
C LEU A 139 -8.60 8.45 -13.54
N ALA A 140 -7.97 7.28 -13.47
CA ALA A 140 -7.37 6.64 -14.64
C ALA A 140 -8.41 6.30 -15.71
N VAL A 141 -9.53 5.68 -15.33
CA VAL A 141 -10.64 5.37 -16.26
C VAL A 141 -11.23 6.65 -16.86
N ALA A 142 -11.44 7.70 -16.06
CA ALA A 142 -11.93 8.98 -16.56
C ALA A 142 -10.96 9.62 -17.57
N GLY A 143 -9.65 9.49 -17.35
CA GLY A 143 -8.62 9.94 -18.30
C GLY A 143 -8.67 9.15 -19.62
N LEU A 144 -8.76 7.82 -19.54
CA LEU A 144 -8.87 6.96 -20.73
C LEU A 144 -10.11 7.30 -21.56
N CYS A 145 -11.27 7.49 -20.93
CA CYS A 145 -12.51 7.86 -21.63
C CYS A 145 -12.47 9.27 -22.25
N ARG A 146 -11.52 10.13 -21.87
CA ARG A 146 -11.33 11.45 -22.52
C ARG A 146 -10.46 11.36 -23.77
N VAL A 147 -9.49 10.45 -23.79
CA VAL A 147 -8.48 10.36 -24.86
C VAL A 147 -8.88 9.34 -25.93
N LEU A 148 -9.55 8.27 -25.51
CA LEU A 148 -9.98 7.18 -26.39
C LEU A 148 -11.48 7.30 -26.68
N PRO A 149 -11.98 6.76 -27.82
CA PRO A 149 -13.41 6.73 -28.16
C PRO A 149 -14.18 5.71 -27.32
N LEU A 150 -14.05 5.79 -25.99
CA LEU A 150 -14.67 4.89 -25.02
C LEU A 150 -15.84 5.59 -24.34
N LYS A 151 -16.95 4.88 -24.16
CA LYS A 151 -18.03 5.35 -23.31
C LYS A 151 -17.69 5.08 -21.84
N SER A 152 -17.96 6.03 -20.95
CA SER A 152 -18.09 5.65 -19.54
C SER A 152 -19.40 4.89 -19.38
N CYS A 153 -19.35 3.73 -18.72
CA CYS A 153 -20.59 3.14 -18.21
C CYS A 153 -21.07 4.06 -17.08
N ARG A 154 -22.00 4.98 -17.38
CA ARG A 154 -22.80 5.58 -16.32
C ARG A 154 -23.54 4.42 -15.66
N ARG A 155 -23.36 4.28 -14.34
CA ARG A 155 -24.23 3.42 -13.53
C ARG A 155 -25.62 4.03 -13.50
#